data_AF-A0A378TTZ8-F1
#
_entry.id   AF-A0A378TTZ8-F1
#
_cell.length_a   1.000
_cell.length_b   1.000
_cell.length_c   1.000
_cell.angle_alpha   90.00
_cell.angle_beta   90.00
_cell.angle_gamma   90.00
#
_symmetry.space_group_name_H-M   'P 1'
#
loop_
_entity.id
_entity.type
_entity.pdbx_description
1 polymer ?
#
loop_
_entity_poly.entity_id
_entity_poly.type
_entity_poly.pdbx_seq_one_letter_code
_entity_poly.pdbx_strand_id
1 'polypeptide(L)'
;MNLTIPATLMRGGTSKCWVFEREVLNNQPLSMDDILLRNFGSPDIRQLDGVCGGTSTTSKAVILHLLHGQEIDGQAFDVNYLFAQARRLG
;
A
#
# COMPACT_ATOMS: atom_id res chain seq x y z
N MET A 1 0.41 4.22 -19.61
CA MET A 1 1.52 4.96 -18.96
C MET A 1 2.14 4.01 -17.96
N ASN A 2 3.45 3.80 -18.02
CA ASN A 2 4.14 2.91 -17.08
C ASN A 2 4.85 3.79 -16.05
N LEU A 3 4.49 3.62 -14.79
CA LEU A 3 5.14 4.29 -13.66
C LEU A 3 6.07 3.29 -12.97
N THR A 4 7.22 3.76 -12.52
CA THR A 4 8.11 2.99 -11.65
C THR A 4 7.99 3.57 -10.25
N ILE A 5 7.42 2.79 -9.34
CA ILE A 5 7.15 3.20 -7.96
C ILE A 5 7.96 2.31 -7.03
N PRO A 6 8.94 2.87 -6.31
CA PRO A 6 9.67 2.14 -5.26
C PRO A 6 8.71 1.56 -4.22
N ALA A 7 8.89 0.27 -3.93
CA ALA A 7 8.11 -0.45 -2.94
C ALA A 7 8.87 -1.67 -2.43
N THR A 8 8.52 -2.14 -1.24
CA THR A 8 9.13 -3.32 -0.61
C THR A 8 8.07 -4.39 -0.38
N LEU A 9 8.29 -5.60 -0.90
CA LEU A 9 7.47 -6.76 -0.53
C LEU A 9 7.96 -7.31 0.81
N MET A 10 7.08 -7.34 1.81
CA MET A 10 7.41 -7.83 3.15
C MET A 10 6.43 -8.91 3.61
N ARG A 11 6.95 -9.87 4.39
CA ARG A 11 6.12 -10.78 5.19
C ARG A 11 5.99 -10.24 6.61
N GLY A 12 4.76 -9.93 7.03
CA GLY A 12 4.42 -9.55 8.40
C GLY A 12 3.51 -10.61 9.02
N GLY A 13 4.02 -11.35 10.02
CA GLY A 13 3.31 -12.49 10.57
C GLY A 13 2.93 -13.51 9.48
N THR A 14 1.66 -13.89 9.39
CA THR A 14 1.15 -14.85 8.40
C THR A 14 0.72 -14.21 7.08
N SER A 15 0.98 -12.90 6.86
CA SER A 15 0.58 -12.16 5.66
C SER A 15 1.77 -11.59 4.91
N LYS A 16 1.56 -11.28 3.62
CA LYS A 16 2.46 -10.52 2.78
C LYS A 16 1.79 -9.23 2.33
N CYS A 17 2.55 -8.14 2.26
CA CYS A 17 2.08 -6.86 1.74
C CYS A 17 3.19 -6.12 1.02
N TRP A 18 2.79 -5.23 0.11
CA TRP A 18 3.68 -4.24 -0.46
C TRP A 18 3.69 -2.99 0.42
N VAL A 19 4.88 -2.50 0.74
CA VAL A 19 5.10 -1.33 1.60
C VAL A 19 5.60 -0.18 0.73
N PHE A 20 4.95 0.97 0.87
CA PHE A 20 5.22 2.18 0.12
C PHE A 20 5.49 3.35 1.06
N GLU A 21 6.24 4.32 0.57
CA GLU A 21 6.36 5.62 1.21
C GLU A 21 5.28 6.58 0.65
N ARG A 22 4.60 7.31 1.54
CA ARG A 22 3.50 8.21 1.18
C ARG A 22 3.93 9.27 0.18
N GLU A 23 5.09 9.87 0.38
CA GLU A 23 5.60 10.94 -0.50
C GLU A 23 5.86 10.43 -1.91
N VAL A 24 6.41 9.21 -2.02
CA VAL A 24 6.64 8.55 -3.31
C VAL A 24 5.33 8.37 -4.09
N LEU A 25 4.24 7.99 -3.41
CA LEU A 25 2.91 7.84 -4.02
C LEU A 25 2.29 9.19 -4.40
N ASN A 26 2.39 10.18 -3.51
CA ASN A 26 1.82 11.51 -3.74
C ASN A 26 2.52 12.27 -4.89
N ASN A 27 3.78 11.96 -5.17
CA ASN A 27 4.54 12.56 -6.27
C ASN A 27 4.24 11.95 -7.65
N GLN A 28 3.27 11.05 -7.75
CA GLN A 28 2.87 10.42 -9.00
C GLN A 28 1.73 11.20 -9.69
N PRO A 29 1.60 11.07 -11.03
CA PRO A 29 0.49 11.70 -11.77
C PRO A 29 -0.87 11.04 -11.54
N LEU A 30 -0.94 9.96 -10.74
CA LEU A 30 -2.15 9.21 -10.43
C LEU A 30 -2.49 9.35 -8.96
N SER A 31 -3.77 9.18 -8.63
CA SER A 31 -4.17 9.08 -7.24
C SER A 31 -3.54 7.86 -6.56
N MET A 32 -3.36 7.94 -5.24
CA MET A 32 -2.91 6.81 -4.43
C MET A 32 -3.81 5.58 -4.61
N ASP A 33 -5.13 5.78 -4.67
CA ASP A 33 -6.09 4.70 -4.88
C ASP A 33 -5.92 4.02 -6.24
N ASP A 34 -5.74 4.79 -7.33
CA ASP A 34 -5.50 4.24 -8.66
C ASP A 34 -4.21 3.43 -8.72
N ILE A 35 -3.15 3.92 -8.06
CA ILE A 35 -1.87 3.21 -7.96
C ILE A 35 -2.06 1.90 -7.21
N LEU A 36 -2.74 1.93 -6.06
CA LEU A 36 -2.96 0.75 -5.24
C LEU A 36 -3.83 -0.28 -5.97
N LEU A 37 -4.90 0.14 -6.65
CA LEU A 37 -5.75 -0.75 -7.44
C LEU A 37 -4.97 -1.45 -8.55
N ARG A 38 -4.11 -0.72 -9.28
CA ARG A 38 -3.22 -1.29 -10.30
C ARG A 38 -2.17 -2.23 -9.69
N ASN A 39 -1.55 -1.83 -8.58
CA ASN A 39 -0.60 -2.67 -7.84
C ASN A 39 -1.26 -3.99 -7.38
N PHE A 40 -2.50 -3.90 -6.91
CA PHE A 40 -3.29 -5.06 -6.52
C PHE A 40 -3.67 -5.93 -7.72
N GLY A 41 -3.72 -5.42 -8.95
CA GLY A 41 -4.35 -6.12 -10.07
C GLY A 41 -5.87 -6.23 -9.88
N SER A 42 -6.48 -5.32 -9.12
CA SER A 42 -7.92 -5.31 -8.86
C SER A 42 -8.67 -4.51 -9.94
N PRO A 43 -9.93 -4.85 -10.25
CA PRO A 43 -10.85 -5.72 -9.52
C PRO A 43 -10.79 -7.22 -9.88
N ASP A 44 -9.78 -7.70 -10.62
CA ASP A 44 -9.63 -9.14 -10.90
C ASP A 44 -9.43 -9.92 -9.59
N ILE A 45 -10.31 -10.90 -9.32
CA ILE A 45 -10.24 -11.77 -8.16
C ILE A 45 -8.92 -12.57 -8.10
N ARG A 46 -8.34 -12.85 -9.26
CA ARG A 46 -7.07 -13.58 -9.39
C ARG A 46 -5.86 -12.66 -9.32
N GLN A 47 -6.05 -11.35 -9.50
CA GLN A 47 -5.00 -10.34 -9.46
C GLN A 47 -3.84 -10.62 -10.42
N LEU A 48 -4.14 -11.16 -11.62
CA LEU A 48 -3.11 -11.64 -12.55
C LEU A 48 -2.27 -10.51 -13.16
N ASP A 49 -2.85 -9.34 -13.33
CA ASP A 49 -2.19 -8.14 -13.87
C ASP A 49 -1.76 -7.18 -12.76
N GLY A 50 -1.39 -7.74 -11.60
CA GLY A 50 -0.86 -7.04 -10.45
C GLY A 50 0.25 -7.83 -9.77
N VAL A 51 0.74 -7.33 -8.65
CA VAL A 51 1.84 -7.94 -7.89
C VAL A 51 1.37 -8.61 -6.59
N CYS A 52 0.05 -8.72 -6.40
CA CYS A 52 -0.56 -9.36 -5.25
C CYS A 52 -1.03 -10.78 -5.55
N GLY A 53 -1.37 -11.54 -4.52
CA GLY A 53 -1.59 -12.99 -4.64
C GLY A 53 -3.04 -13.43 -4.74
N GLY A 54 -4.00 -12.52 -4.94
CA GLY A 54 -5.42 -12.85 -5.08
C GLY A 54 -6.09 -13.35 -3.80
N THR A 55 -5.39 -13.44 -2.65
CA THR A 55 -5.94 -13.89 -1.36
C THR A 55 -5.96 -12.78 -0.33
N SER A 56 -6.82 -12.90 0.70
CA SER A 56 -6.91 -11.90 1.76
C SER A 56 -5.59 -11.68 2.50
N THR A 57 -4.70 -12.67 2.58
CA THR A 57 -3.39 -12.56 3.25
C THR A 57 -2.25 -12.09 2.34
N THR A 58 -2.50 -11.95 1.04
CA THR A 58 -1.49 -11.55 0.03
C THR A 58 -1.94 -10.39 -0.85
N SER A 59 -3.09 -9.79 -0.54
CA SER A 59 -3.68 -8.62 -1.22
C SER A 59 -3.78 -7.45 -0.25
N LYS A 60 -2.61 -6.95 0.16
CA LYS A 60 -2.44 -5.94 1.20
C LYS A 60 -1.36 -4.95 0.79
N ALA A 61 -1.54 -3.70 1.16
CA ALA A 61 -0.52 -2.67 1.06
C ALA A 61 -0.43 -1.89 2.37
N VAL A 62 0.76 -1.36 2.63
CA VAL A 62 1.05 -0.46 3.73
C VAL A 62 1.65 0.80 3.14
N ILE A 63 1.18 1.96 3.60
CA ILE A 63 1.73 3.25 3.23
C ILE A 63 2.26 3.89 4.51
N LEU A 64 3.58 4.06 4.55
CA LEU A 64 4.30 4.70 5.66
C LEU A 64 4.53 6.17 5.36
N HIS A 65 4.42 7.01 6.38
CA HIS A 65 4.87 8.40 6.35
C HIS A 65 5.63 8.69 7.63
N LEU A 66 6.84 9.24 7.50
CA LEU A 66 7.62 9.67 8.65
C LEU A 66 6.99 10.94 9.22
N LEU A 67 6.75 10.94 10.53
CA LEU A 67 6.19 12.09 11.25
C LEU A 67 7.28 12.93 11.93
N HIS A 68 8.53 12.47 11.94
CA HIS A 68 9.67 13.18 12.52
C HIS A 68 9.45 13.66 13.96
N GLY A 69 8.74 12.86 14.77
CA GLY A 69 8.45 13.20 16.17
C GLY A 69 7.33 14.24 16.34
N GLN A 70 6.51 14.46 15.31
CA GLN A 70 5.32 15.31 15.42
C GLN A 70 4.45 14.87 16.60
N GLU A 71 4.07 15.84 17.43
CA GLU A 71 3.16 15.62 18.55
C GLU A 71 1.70 15.67 18.11
N ILE A 72 0.93 14.66 18.51
CA ILE A 72 -0.52 14.55 18.31
C ILE A 72 -1.11 14.23 19.68
N ASP A 73 -2.04 15.05 20.16
CA ASP A 73 -2.67 14.91 21.49
C ASP A 73 -1.66 14.79 22.65
N GLY A 74 -0.54 15.51 22.55
CA GLY A 74 0.53 15.52 23.56
C GLY A 74 1.45 14.31 23.54
N GLN A 75 1.42 13.51 22.48
CA GLN A 75 2.28 12.35 22.30
C GLN A 75 3.04 12.40 20.97
N ALA A 76 4.34 12.11 21.00
CA ALA A 76 5.17 12.03 19.80
C ALA A 76 5.01 10.69 19.07
N PHE A 77 4.91 10.74 17.74
CA PHE A 77 4.87 9.56 16.89
C PHE A 77 5.98 9.63 15.83
N ASP A 78 6.63 8.50 15.55
CA ASP A 78 7.67 8.43 14.52
C ASP A 78 7.09 8.24 13.12
N VAL A 79 5.98 7.49 13.01
CA VAL A 79 5.40 7.09 11.74
C VAL A 79 3.87 7.10 11.77
N ASN A 80 3.28 7.50 10.64
CA ASN A 80 1.90 7.16 10.31
C ASN A 80 1.90 5.87 9.48
N TYR A 81 1.08 4.91 9.90
CA TYR A 81 0.90 3.63 9.24
C TYR A 81 -0.52 3.54 8.68
N LEU A 82 -0.67 3.62 7.36
CA LEU A 82 -1.94 3.39 6.69
C LEU A 82 -1.97 1.98 6.10
N PHE A 83 -2.97 1.20 6.50
CA PHE A 83 -3.25 -0.12 5.94
C PHE A 83 -4.29 -0.03 4.83
N ALA A 84 -4.01 -0.69 3.70
CA ALA A 84 -4.95 -0.85 2.60
C ALA A 84 -5.12 -2.32 2.25
N GLN A 85 -6.36 -2.74 2.00
CA GLN A 85 -6.71 -4.07 1.53
C GLN A 85 -7.61 -3.95 0.33
N ALA A 86 -7.28 -4.68 -0.75
CA ALA A 86 -8.15 -4.69 -1.91
C ALA A 86 -9.51 -5.31 -1.54
N ARG A 87 -10.58 -4.61 -1.87
CA ARG A 87 -11.94 -5.14 -1.72
C ARG A 87 -12.13 -6.26 -2.73
N ARG A 88 -12.52 -7.46 -2.27
CA ARG A 88 -13.14 -8.45 -3.14
C ARG A 88 -14.57 -7.98 -3.41
N LEU A 89 -14.88 -7.65 -4.66
CA LEU A 89 -16.27 -7.59 -5.09
C LEU A 89 -16.73 -9.05 -5.27
N GLY A 90 -17.72 -9.44 -4.47
CA GLY A 90 -18.39 -10.74 -4.53
C GLY A 90 -19.62 -10.67 -5.42
#